data_AF-A0A7C1HPK7-F1
#
_entry.id   AF-A0A7C1HPK7-F1
#
_cell.length_a   1.000
_cell.length_b   1.000
_cell.length_c   1.000
_cell.angle_alpha   90.00
_cell.angle_beta   90.00
_cell.angle_gamma   90.00
#
_symmetry.space_group_name_H-M   'P 1'
#
loop_
_entity.id
_entity.type
_entity.pdbx_description
1 polymer ?
#
loop_
_entity_poly.entity_id
_entity_poly.type
_entity_poly.pdbx_seq_one_letter_code
_entity_poly.pdbx_strand_id
1 'polypeptide(L)'
;MCPANSSAFNPSTPACTRPDANPAVYCISLGCPKNRVDTENMLASLGVLCPVDDIGKAEIVLINTCGFIAPAARESTQTILETALRIQGIKP
;
A
#
# COMPACT_ATOMS: atom_id res chain seq x y z
N MET A 1 25.15 -16.27 9.78
CA MET A 1 25.31 -15.30 10.87
C MET A 1 25.28 -13.90 10.28
N CYS A 2 24.24 -13.10 10.54
CA CYS A 2 24.20 -11.67 10.20
C CYS A 2 24.15 -10.87 11.52
N PRO A 3 24.93 -9.79 11.66
CA PRO A 3 25.07 -9.07 12.92
C PRO A 3 23.88 -8.12 13.15
N ALA A 4 23.45 -8.06 14.40
CA ALA A 4 22.46 -7.12 14.88
C ALA A 4 23.04 -5.69 14.83
N ASN A 5 22.30 -4.74 14.24
CA ASN A 5 22.39 -3.35 14.67
C ASN A 5 21.00 -2.78 14.89
N SER A 6 20.82 -2.30 16.11
CA SER A 6 19.62 -1.79 16.73
C SER A 6 19.36 -0.34 16.35
N SER A 7 18.12 0.00 16.01
CA SER A 7 17.42 1.07 16.73
C SER A 7 15.90 0.98 16.54
N ALA A 8 15.22 0.92 17.68
CA ALA A 8 13.78 1.08 17.91
C ALA A 8 12.81 0.17 17.13
N PHE A 9 12.49 -0.97 17.74
CA PHE A 9 11.27 -1.74 17.50
C PHE A 9 10.22 -1.32 18.54
N ASN A 10 9.06 -0.81 18.11
CA ASN A 10 7.98 -0.36 19.00
C ASN A 10 6.78 -1.34 18.88
N PRO A 11 6.33 -1.99 19.98
CA PRO A 11 5.48 -3.19 20.00
C PRO A 11 3.98 -3.03 19.64
N SER A 12 3.62 -2.15 18.71
CA SER A 12 2.24 -2.01 18.20
C SER A 12 2.04 -2.61 16.80
N THR A 13 3.03 -3.38 16.31
CA THR A 13 3.19 -3.75 14.90
C THR A 13 2.31 -4.95 14.50
N PRO A 14 1.45 -4.84 13.46
CA PRO A 14 0.78 -6.01 12.89
C PRO A 14 1.81 -6.89 12.16
N ALA A 15 1.93 -8.15 12.59
CA ALA A 15 2.45 -9.38 11.96
C ALA A 15 3.54 -9.39 10.84
N CYS A 16 4.14 -8.28 10.42
CA CYS A 16 5.27 -8.21 9.50
C CYS A 16 6.47 -7.62 10.23
N THR A 17 7.24 -8.44 10.93
CA THR A 17 8.31 -7.96 11.82
C THR A 17 9.67 -8.57 11.47
N ARG A 18 10.34 -7.94 10.48
CA ARG A 18 11.81 -7.69 10.30
C ARG A 18 12.73 -8.93 10.07
N PRO A 19 13.91 -8.81 9.41
CA PRO A 19 14.70 -7.62 9.02
C PRO A 19 14.98 -7.42 7.51
N ASP A 20 14.41 -8.29 6.66
CA ASP A 20 14.34 -8.24 5.19
C ASP A 20 12.88 -8.03 4.75
N ALA A 21 12.12 -7.33 5.61
CA ALA A 21 10.68 -7.31 5.68
C ALA A 21 10.02 -6.65 4.45
N ASN A 22 9.03 -7.35 3.90
CA ASN A 22 8.13 -6.81 2.90
C ASN A 22 7.57 -5.46 3.35
N PRO A 23 7.77 -4.38 2.57
CA PRO A 23 7.13 -3.11 2.89
C PRO A 23 5.62 -3.27 2.98
N ALA A 24 5.04 -2.63 4.00
CA ALA A 24 3.61 -2.60 4.19
C ALA A 24 2.93 -1.82 3.06
N VAL A 25 1.95 -2.43 2.38
CA VAL A 25 1.24 -1.82 1.27
C VAL A 25 -0.25 -1.66 1.57
N TYR A 26 -0.78 -0.45 1.42
CA TYR A 26 -2.21 -0.18 1.41
C TYR A 26 -2.70 -0.06 -0.02
N CYS A 27 -3.68 -0.87 -0.40
CA CYS A 27 -4.17 -0.95 -1.77
C CYS A 27 -5.55 -0.29 -1.91
N ILE A 28 -5.69 0.56 -2.92
CA ILE A 28 -6.95 1.14 -3.36
C ILE A 28 -7.19 0.67 -4.80
N SER A 29 -8.28 -0.06 -5.04
CA SER A 29 -8.66 -0.49 -6.39
C SER A 29 -9.95 0.21 -6.80
N LEU A 30 -9.87 1.05 -7.84
CA LEU A 30 -10.98 1.84 -8.38
C LEU A 30 -11.46 1.28 -9.72
N GLY A 31 -12.66 1.67 -10.14
CA GLY A 31 -13.24 1.26 -11.42
C GLY A 31 -14.01 -0.06 -11.32
N CYS A 32 -13.54 -1.11 -11.99
CA CYS A 32 -14.28 -2.37 -12.14
C CYS A 32 -13.68 -3.52 -11.31
N PRO A 33 -14.41 -4.63 -11.10
CA PRO A 33 -13.92 -5.79 -10.34
C PRO A 33 -12.61 -6.38 -10.87
N LYS A 34 -12.30 -6.18 -12.16
CA LYS A 34 -11.03 -6.60 -12.75
C LYS A 34 -9.83 -5.93 -12.07
N ASN A 35 -9.91 -4.65 -11.70
CA ASN A 35 -8.81 -3.97 -11.04
C ASN A 35 -8.50 -4.55 -9.65
N ARG A 36 -9.52 -5.06 -8.95
CA ARG A 36 -9.31 -5.75 -7.68
C ARG A 36 -8.56 -7.07 -7.87
N VAL A 37 -9.02 -7.91 -8.81
CA VAL A 37 -8.36 -9.19 -9.13
C VAL A 37 -6.94 -8.95 -9.64
N ASP A 38 -6.73 -7.91 -10.47
CA ASP A 38 -5.42 -7.53 -10.97
C ASP A 38 -4.50 -7.09 -9.81
N THR A 39 -4.99 -6.32 -8.84
CA THR A 39 -4.23 -5.96 -7.63
C THR A 39 -3.84 -7.19 -6.80
N GLU A 40 -4.76 -8.13 -6.58
CA GLU A 40 -4.48 -9.39 -5.87
C GLU A 40 -3.39 -10.20 -6.61
N ASN A 41 -3.47 -10.29 -7.94
CA ASN A 41 -2.45 -10.95 -8.76
C ASN A 41 -1.09 -10.23 -8.73
N MET A 42 -1.09 -8.89 -8.74
CA MET A 42 0.13 -8.09 -8.62
C MET A 42 0.82 -8.32 -7.27
N LEU A 43 0.06 -8.30 -6.17
CA LEU A 43 0.59 -8.55 -4.83
C LEU A 43 1.18 -9.97 -4.71
N ALA A 44 0.46 -10.97 -5.24
CA ALA A 44 0.94 -12.35 -5.27
C ALA A 44 2.22 -12.51 -6.09
N SER A 45 2.31 -11.81 -7.24
CA SER A 45 3.47 -11.89 -8.14
C SER A 45 4.70 -11.20 -7.58
N LEU A 46 4.51 -10.07 -6.87
CA LEU A 46 5.62 -9.37 -6.24
C LEU A 46 6.20 -10.19 -5.10
N GLY A 47 5.36 -10.88 -4.31
CA GLY A 47 5.79 -11.72 -3.18
C GLY A 47 6.49 -10.97 -2.03
N VAL A 48 6.85 -9.71 -2.29
CA VAL A 48 7.66 -8.86 -1.43
C VAL A 48 6.88 -7.70 -0.80
N LEU A 49 5.55 -7.70 -0.86
CA LEU A 49 4.70 -6.70 -0.17
C LEU A 49 3.84 -7.34 0.93
N CYS A 50 3.54 -6.58 1.99
CA CYS A 50 2.66 -7.01 3.06
C CYS A 50 1.38 -6.15 3.06
N PRO A 51 0.22 -6.67 2.64
CA PRO A 51 -1.01 -5.88 2.58
C PRO A 51 -1.47 -5.47 3.98
N VAL A 52 -1.85 -4.21 4.13
CA VAL A 52 -2.43 -3.65 5.36
C VAL A 52 -3.78 -3.00 5.09
N ASP A 53 -4.66 -3.05 6.08
CA ASP A 53 -6.02 -2.46 6.01
C ASP A 53 -6.08 -1.00 6.49
N ASP A 54 -4.95 -0.44 6.90
CA ASP A 54 -4.85 0.92 7.41
C ASP A 54 -3.71 1.68 6.71
N ILE A 55 -4.07 2.79 6.06
CA ILE A 55 -3.12 3.67 5.37
C ILE A 55 -2.07 4.26 6.32
N GLY A 56 -2.39 4.43 7.61
CA GLY A 56 -1.45 4.93 8.62
C GLY A 56 -0.32 3.96 8.96
N LYS A 57 -0.45 2.69 8.54
CA LYS A 57 0.54 1.63 8.73
C LYS A 57 1.28 1.28 7.43
N ALA A 58 0.98 1.98 6.34
CA ALA A 58 1.51 1.70 5.03
C ALA A 58 2.81 2.46 4.77
N GLU A 59 3.80 1.76 4.22
CA GLU A 59 5.00 2.35 3.65
C GLU A 59 4.78 2.69 2.16
N ILE A 60 3.91 1.91 1.51
CA ILE A 60 3.53 2.07 0.11
C ILE A 60 2.02 2.19 0.01
N VAL A 61 1.54 3.16 -0.76
CA VAL A 61 0.12 3.21 -1.17
C VAL A 61 0.03 2.89 -2.65
N LEU A 62 -0.65 1.80 -2.99
CA LEU A 62 -0.90 1.36 -4.36
C LEU A 62 -2.33 1.73 -4.76
N ILE A 63 -2.48 2.63 -5.74
CA ILE A 63 -3.78 3.02 -6.28
C ILE A 63 -3.91 2.45 -7.71
N ASN A 64 -4.72 1.40 -7.88
CA ASN A 64 -5.01 0.80 -9.18
C ASN A 64 -6.30 1.39 -9.76
N THR A 65 -6.23 2.04 -10.91
CA THR A 65 -7.33 2.83 -11.48
C THR A 65 -7.58 2.43 -12.94
N CYS A 66 -8.67 2.94 -13.52
CA CYS A 66 -9.02 2.67 -14.91
C CYS A 66 -8.91 3.94 -15.75
N GLY A 67 -7.96 3.97 -16.69
CA GLY A 67 -7.68 5.16 -17.52
C GLY A 67 -8.62 5.39 -18.70
N PHE A 68 -9.45 4.41 -19.06
CA PHE A 68 -10.31 4.47 -20.26
C PHE A 68 -11.79 4.71 -19.96
N ILE A 69 -12.21 4.63 -18.69
CA ILE A 69 -13.59 4.89 -18.27
C ILE A 69 -13.65 6.31 -17.69
N ALA A 70 -14.34 7.22 -18.37
CA ALA A 70 -14.40 8.64 -17.98
C ALA A 70 -14.86 8.87 -16.52
N PRO A 71 -15.89 8.18 -16.00
CA PRO A 71 -16.22 8.24 -14.57
C PRO A 71 -15.06 7.83 -13.65
N ALA A 72 -14.38 6.72 -13.96
CA ALA A 72 -13.26 6.21 -13.17
C ALA A 72 -12.03 7.15 -13.23
N ALA A 73 -11.82 7.85 -14.35
CA ALA A 73 -10.76 8.84 -14.46
C ALA A 73 -10.95 10.02 -13.48
N ARG A 74 -12.19 10.52 -13.35
CA ARG A 74 -12.50 11.58 -12.38
C ARG A 74 -12.35 11.11 -10.94
N GLU A 75 -12.90 9.93 -10.63
CA GLU A 75 -12.74 9.27 -9.33
C GLU A 75 -11.27 9.11 -8.98
N SER A 76 -10.44 8.62 -9.92
CA SER A 76 -9.02 8.41 -9.70
C SER A 76 -8.27 9.69 -9.31
N THR A 77 -8.56 10.80 -9.98
CA THR A 77 -7.92 12.09 -9.68
C THR A 77 -8.28 12.55 -8.27
N GLN A 78 -9.56 12.45 -7.91
CA GLN A 78 -10.03 12.80 -6.58
C GLN A 78 -9.36 11.92 -5.50
N THR A 79 -9.37 10.60 -5.68
CA THR A 79 -8.78 9.66 -4.72
C THR A 79 -7.28 9.88 -4.55
N ILE A 80 -6.53 10.18 -5.61
CA ILE A 80 -5.10 10.48 -5.51
C ILE A 80 -4.87 11.72 -4.63
N LEU A 81 -5.62 12.80 -4.85
CA LEU A 81 -5.48 14.04 -4.09
C LEU A 81 -5.88 13.85 -2.61
N GLU A 82 -6.99 13.15 -2.36
CA GLU A 82 -7.43 12.83 -0.99
C GLU A 82 -6.42 11.94 -0.26
N THR A 83 -5.86 10.94 -0.96
CA THR A 83 -4.81 10.07 -0.41
C THR A 83 -3.57 10.89 -0.10
N ALA A 84 -3.13 11.77 -1.01
CA ALA A 84 -1.98 12.63 -0.80
C ALA A 84 -2.15 13.50 0.46
N LEU A 85 -3.33 14.11 0.66
CA LEU A 85 -3.63 14.88 1.88
C LEU A 85 -3.56 14.04 3.15
N ARG A 86 -4.05 12.78 3.11
CA ARG A 86 -4.02 11.87 4.26
C ARG A 86 -2.61 11.43 4.67
N ILE A 87 -1.67 11.40 3.73
CA ILE A 87 -0.29 10.94 4.00
C ILE A 87 0.70 12.07 4.30
N GLN A 88 0.31 13.35 4.22
CA GLN A 88 1.22 14.50 4.46
C GLN A 88 1.90 14.53 5.85
N GLY A 89 1.36 13.82 6.84
CA GLY A 89 1.94 13.70 8.18
C GLY A 89 2.63 12.37 8.48
N ILE A 90 2.64 11.45 7.52
CA ILE A 90 3.25 10.12 7.67
C ILE A 90 4.73 10.26 7.31
N LYS A 91 5.61 10.05 8.29
CA LYS A 91 7.06 10.04 8.03
C LYS A 91 7.41 8.79 7.19
N PRO A 92 8.24 8.94 6.15
CA PRO A 92 8.80 7.80 5.41
C PRO A 92 9.75 6.98 6.30
#